data_AF-A0A497E6F3-F1
#
_entry.id   AF-A0A497E6F3-F1
#
_cell.length_a   1.000
_cell.length_b   1.000
_cell.length_c   1.000
_cell.angle_alpha   90.00
_cell.angle_beta   90.00
_cell.angle_gamma   90.00
#
_symmetry.space_group_name_H-M   'P 1'
#
loop_
_entity.id
_entity.type
_entity.pdbx_description
1 polymer ?
#
loop_
_entity_poly.entity_id
_entity_poly.type
_entity_poly.pdbx_seq_one_letter_code
_entity_poly.pdbx_strand_id
1 'polypeptide(L)'
;WIFLIKNNRYKDDYSRLMDVAKLFSLSGSAFNNQVENIIDVDQWLRSFAVGNADGGVDHYICTSPHNGQFYVRPEDDRVLLFPHDMDYVFPNYDQQPLLPNTPSFQKLIQVTEYLRRYYGYLHDVLTTAYNQNYMSYWTTHYGSLLPYQNFGTHLTYINNRHNYLMGLLGAQVGTETPFSITTTNCTVDTSFKTVAGSAWINVDKIKIDGKKLSFDWPAMKNWETKVPLVPGTNHLVFVAYDFQNNIIATDEITIISLAIDSSPTIVINEFLALNNTQGADEFGEFDDWVELYNFGTNVAEIGGMFLSDDVLLPAKWPIPVTNISPESFLVLWADEDINQGPYHMSFKLSGSGETISLYNPDTVLVHRISFGEQSSDISFGLFPDGNISTNFFLYPSISTNNILPEPGILWIWILVLIPPFLKGARGIFN
;
A
#
# COMPACT_ATOMS: atom_id res chain seq x y z
N TRP A 1 26.76 16.66 -18.39
CA TRP A 1 25.40 16.10 -18.52
C TRP A 1 24.66 16.42 -17.24
N ILE A 2 23.74 17.38 -17.32
CA ILE A 2 23.10 18.03 -16.16
C ILE A 2 21.67 17.51 -16.13
N PHE A 3 21.20 16.99 -14.99
CA PHE A 3 19.77 16.71 -14.83
C PHE A 3 19.00 18.02 -14.96
N LEU A 4 18.06 18.10 -15.90
CA LEU A 4 17.30 19.32 -16.17
C LEU A 4 15.89 19.19 -15.59
N ILE A 5 15.54 20.08 -14.66
CA ILE A 5 14.18 20.16 -14.14
C ILE A 5 13.24 20.67 -15.24
N LYS A 6 12.24 19.85 -15.60
CA LYS A 6 11.23 20.19 -16.61
C LYS A 6 9.96 20.82 -16.02
N ASN A 7 9.63 20.51 -14.77
CA ASN A 7 8.45 21.02 -14.06
C ASN A 7 8.87 21.76 -12.78
N ASN A 8 8.19 22.83 -12.39
CA ASN A 8 8.52 23.64 -11.21
C ASN A 8 9.99 24.10 -11.15
N ARG A 9 10.57 24.43 -12.32
CA ARG A 9 12.00 24.75 -12.47
C ARG A 9 12.51 25.83 -11.51
N TYR A 10 11.65 26.79 -11.15
CA TYR A 10 11.96 27.87 -10.22
C TYR A 10 12.21 27.40 -8.78
N LYS A 11 11.74 26.21 -8.39
CA LYS A 11 12.04 25.62 -7.08
C LYS A 11 13.49 25.12 -6.98
N ASP A 12 14.12 24.82 -8.12
CA ASP A 12 15.48 24.24 -8.19
C ASP A 12 15.68 23.02 -7.28
N ASP A 13 14.61 22.24 -7.10
CA ASP A 13 14.58 21.13 -6.15
C ASP A 13 15.03 19.82 -6.81
N TYR A 14 16.20 19.36 -6.42
CA TYR A 14 16.79 18.09 -6.81
C TYR A 14 16.78 17.06 -5.67
N SER A 15 16.16 17.34 -4.52
CA SER A 15 16.35 16.55 -3.30
C SER A 15 15.99 15.08 -3.52
N ARG A 16 14.85 14.81 -4.18
CA ARG A 16 14.38 13.45 -4.45
C ARG A 16 15.32 12.69 -5.38
N LEU A 17 15.89 13.36 -6.37
CA LEU A 17 16.88 12.76 -7.25
C LEU A 17 18.21 12.50 -6.53
N MET A 18 18.61 13.38 -5.61
CA MET A 18 19.76 13.13 -4.73
C MET A 18 19.52 11.90 -3.85
N ASP A 19 18.29 11.70 -3.37
CA ASP A 19 17.93 10.51 -2.58
C ASP A 19 17.99 9.23 -3.42
N VAL A 20 17.60 9.27 -4.70
CA VAL A 20 17.83 8.16 -5.65
C VAL A 20 19.34 7.88 -5.82
N ALA A 21 20.17 8.91 -6.00
CA ALA A 21 21.61 8.72 -6.11
C ALA A 21 22.22 8.11 -4.83
N LYS A 22 21.79 8.58 -3.66
CA LYS A 22 22.18 8.01 -2.35
C LYS A 22 21.72 6.56 -2.22
N LEU A 23 20.47 6.24 -2.56
CA LEU A 23 19.96 4.87 -2.59
C LEU A 23 20.87 3.96 -3.42
N PHE A 24 21.22 4.37 -4.64
CA PHE A 24 22.09 3.57 -5.49
C PHE A 24 23.55 3.52 -5.03
N SER A 25 23.96 4.32 -4.03
CA SER A 25 25.25 4.16 -3.33
C SER A 25 25.23 3.15 -2.17
N LEU A 26 24.05 2.79 -1.64
CA LEU A 26 23.92 1.84 -0.52
C LEU A 26 24.30 0.39 -0.92
N SER A 27 24.32 -0.56 0.01
CA SER A 27 24.50 -1.98 -0.34
C SER A 27 23.81 -2.88 0.69
N GLY A 28 23.57 -4.14 0.32
CA GLY A 28 22.97 -5.15 1.20
C GLY A 28 21.63 -4.71 1.79
N SER A 29 21.43 -4.99 3.09
CA SER A 29 20.19 -4.66 3.80
C SER A 29 19.85 -3.17 3.80
N ALA A 30 20.85 -2.28 3.79
CA ALA A 30 20.61 -0.84 3.74
C ALA A 30 19.92 -0.42 2.42
N PHE A 31 20.30 -1.04 1.31
CA PHE A 31 19.61 -0.83 0.03
C PHE A 31 18.20 -1.44 0.04
N ASN A 32 18.09 -2.71 0.44
CA ASN A 32 16.82 -3.45 0.42
C ASN A 32 15.74 -2.79 1.29
N ASN A 33 16.12 -2.19 2.42
CA ASN A 33 15.18 -1.53 3.33
C ASN A 33 14.72 -0.14 2.86
N GLN A 34 15.36 0.45 1.84
CA GLN A 34 15.12 1.83 1.40
C GLN A 34 14.56 1.91 -0.02
N VAL A 35 14.84 0.91 -0.87
CA VAL A 35 14.55 0.96 -2.30
C VAL A 35 13.07 1.23 -2.60
N GLU A 36 12.14 0.50 -2.00
CA GLU A 36 10.70 0.66 -2.21
C GLU A 36 10.13 1.94 -1.57
N ASN A 37 10.89 2.64 -0.72
CA ASN A 37 10.49 3.94 -0.14
C ASN A 37 10.92 5.13 -1.00
N ILE A 38 11.88 4.93 -1.92
CA ILE A 38 12.51 6.03 -2.69
C ILE A 38 12.16 5.94 -4.17
N ILE A 39 12.07 4.73 -4.75
CA ILE A 39 11.71 4.53 -6.14
C ILE A 39 10.47 3.65 -6.27
N ASP A 40 9.75 3.81 -7.37
CA ASP A 40 8.75 2.82 -7.79
C ASP A 40 9.48 1.71 -8.55
N VAL A 41 9.82 0.62 -7.86
CA VAL A 41 10.61 -0.47 -8.43
C VAL A 41 9.91 -1.07 -9.65
N ASP A 42 8.59 -1.24 -9.60
CA ASP A 42 7.83 -1.86 -10.67
C ASP A 42 7.85 -0.99 -11.94
N GLN A 43 7.68 0.33 -11.82
CA GLN A 43 7.80 1.25 -12.95
C GLN A 43 9.22 1.26 -13.55
N TRP A 44 10.26 1.17 -12.71
CA TRP A 44 11.64 1.07 -13.19
C TRP A 44 11.85 -0.24 -13.97
N LEU A 45 11.47 -1.38 -13.41
CA LEU A 45 11.63 -2.69 -14.04
C LEU A 45 10.81 -2.80 -15.34
N ARG A 46 9.60 -2.23 -15.40
CA ARG A 46 8.82 -2.11 -16.65
C ARG A 46 9.53 -1.26 -17.69
N SER A 47 10.14 -0.16 -17.28
CA SER A 47 10.94 0.67 -18.20
C SER A 47 12.11 -0.13 -18.77
N PHE A 48 12.87 -0.83 -17.92
CA PHE A 48 13.94 -1.73 -18.38
C PHE A 48 13.45 -2.83 -19.33
N ALA A 49 12.27 -3.41 -19.08
CA ALA A 49 11.69 -4.42 -19.96
C ALA A 49 11.37 -3.86 -21.36
N VAL A 50 10.78 -2.66 -21.43
CA VAL A 50 10.48 -1.99 -22.71
C VAL A 50 11.75 -1.66 -23.48
N GLY A 51 12.74 -1.02 -22.84
CA GLY A 51 14.01 -0.70 -23.51
C GLY A 51 14.82 -1.93 -23.93
N ASN A 52 14.63 -3.07 -23.25
CA ASN A 52 15.23 -4.31 -23.70
C ASN A 52 14.51 -4.86 -24.95
N ALA A 53 13.18 -4.78 -24.96
CA ALA A 53 12.35 -5.24 -26.07
C ALA A 53 12.59 -4.42 -27.35
N ASP A 54 12.75 -3.09 -27.25
CA ASP A 54 13.02 -2.24 -28.41
C ASP A 54 14.46 -2.26 -28.92
N GLY A 55 15.39 -2.69 -28.06
CA GLY A 55 16.81 -2.86 -28.37
C GLY A 55 17.57 -1.55 -28.53
N GLY A 56 17.02 -0.43 -28.04
CA GLY A 56 17.71 0.85 -28.02
C GLY A 56 19.00 0.79 -27.19
N VAL A 57 19.99 1.56 -27.65
CA VAL A 57 21.33 1.62 -27.03
C VAL A 57 21.70 3.01 -26.54
N ASP A 58 20.79 3.99 -26.67
CA ASP A 58 21.03 5.39 -26.27
C ASP A 58 19.94 5.90 -25.31
N HIS A 59 19.74 5.19 -24.21
CA HIS A 59 18.81 5.58 -23.15
C HIS A 59 19.19 4.97 -21.80
N TYR A 60 18.62 5.48 -20.71
CA TYR A 60 19.11 5.25 -19.34
C TYR A 60 19.05 3.78 -18.94
N ILE A 61 18.15 3.05 -19.61
CA ILE A 61 17.85 1.64 -19.38
C ILE A 61 18.75 0.67 -20.17
N CYS A 62 19.81 1.15 -20.85
CA CYS A 62 20.76 0.32 -21.62
C CYS A 62 22.24 0.72 -21.40
N THR A 63 23.14 0.14 -22.19
CA THR A 63 24.61 0.19 -22.04
C THR A 63 25.23 1.58 -22.15
N SER A 64 24.56 2.56 -22.77
CA SER A 64 24.98 3.97 -22.82
C SER A 64 23.92 4.85 -22.12
N PRO A 65 24.04 5.07 -20.80
CA PRO A 65 22.94 5.66 -20.02
C PRO A 65 22.81 7.18 -20.25
N HIS A 66 21.96 7.56 -21.21
CA HIS A 66 21.44 8.93 -21.42
C HIS A 66 19.91 8.93 -21.37
N ASN A 67 19.23 9.98 -21.82
CA ASN A 67 17.82 9.93 -22.21
C ASN A 67 16.88 9.18 -21.24
N GLY A 68 16.87 9.62 -19.98
CA GLY A 68 15.94 9.16 -18.95
C GLY A 68 15.15 10.33 -18.38
N GLN A 69 13.86 10.11 -18.11
CA GLN A 69 13.01 11.03 -17.38
C GLN A 69 12.70 10.46 -15.99
N PHE A 70 12.88 11.30 -14.98
CA PHE A 70 12.61 10.97 -13.59
C PHE A 70 11.44 11.82 -13.11
N TYR A 71 10.40 11.17 -12.59
CA TYR A 71 9.19 11.83 -12.12
C TYR A 71 8.98 11.50 -10.64
N VAL A 72 8.90 12.52 -9.79
CA VAL A 72 8.53 12.36 -8.39
C VAL A 72 7.01 12.28 -8.33
N ARG A 73 6.48 11.13 -7.89
CA ARG A 73 5.04 10.92 -7.78
C ARG A 73 4.49 11.63 -6.53
N PRO A 74 3.52 12.57 -6.66
CA PRO A 74 3.02 13.34 -5.53
C PRO A 74 2.33 12.52 -4.44
N GLU A 75 1.78 11.36 -4.78
CA GLU A 75 0.98 10.53 -3.86
C GLU A 75 1.84 9.85 -2.79
N ASP A 76 3.10 9.54 -3.09
CA ASP A 76 3.99 8.78 -2.20
C ASP A 76 5.48 9.17 -2.29
N ASP A 77 5.80 10.28 -2.95
CA ASP A 77 7.16 10.82 -3.17
C ASP A 77 8.15 9.86 -3.86
N ARG A 78 7.69 8.71 -4.37
CA ARG A 78 8.56 7.76 -5.06
C ARG A 78 8.93 8.26 -6.44
N VAL A 79 10.19 8.02 -6.83
CA VAL A 79 10.72 8.42 -8.13
C VAL A 79 10.47 7.33 -9.17
N LEU A 80 9.71 7.66 -10.20
CA LEU A 80 9.45 6.85 -11.38
C LEU A 80 10.49 7.14 -12.45
N LEU A 81 10.89 6.11 -13.18
CA LEU A 81 11.75 6.19 -14.35
C LEU A 81 10.90 6.01 -15.61
N PHE A 82 11.14 6.83 -16.61
CA PHE A 82 10.59 6.70 -17.95
C PHE A 82 11.72 6.80 -18.98
N PRO A 83 11.69 5.97 -20.04
CA PRO A 83 12.55 6.18 -21.19
C PRO A 83 12.26 7.53 -21.84
N HIS A 84 13.28 8.18 -22.36
CA HIS A 84 13.17 9.39 -23.14
C HIS A 84 13.96 9.24 -24.43
N ASP A 85 13.69 10.10 -25.42
CA ASP A 85 14.44 10.17 -26.68
C ASP A 85 14.65 8.79 -27.33
N MET A 86 13.53 8.10 -27.52
CA MET A 86 13.47 6.71 -28.00
C MET A 86 13.45 6.63 -29.53
N ASP A 87 14.16 7.51 -30.21
CA ASP A 87 14.23 7.54 -31.68
C ASP A 87 15.35 6.63 -32.22
N TYR A 88 16.39 6.34 -31.42
CA TYR A 88 17.45 5.38 -31.73
C TYR A 88 17.15 3.95 -31.25
N VAL A 89 16.01 3.41 -31.70
CA VAL A 89 15.55 2.04 -31.44
C VAL A 89 15.57 1.19 -32.72
N PHE A 90 15.34 -0.12 -32.61
CA PHE A 90 15.39 -1.05 -33.75
C PHE A 90 16.73 -1.06 -34.51
N PRO A 91 17.90 -1.12 -33.83
CA PRO A 91 19.19 -1.07 -34.51
C PRO A 91 19.41 -2.30 -35.40
N ASN A 92 20.39 -2.24 -36.30
CA ASN A 92 20.77 -3.37 -37.16
C ASN A 92 21.42 -4.57 -36.42
N TYR A 93 21.32 -4.61 -35.08
CA TYR A 93 21.79 -5.71 -34.23
C TYR A 93 20.72 -6.04 -33.17
N ASP A 94 20.24 -7.27 -33.14
CA ASP A 94 19.08 -7.71 -32.35
C ASP A 94 19.44 -8.71 -31.23
N GLN A 95 20.73 -8.91 -30.95
CA GLN A 95 21.23 -9.92 -29.99
C GLN A 95 21.75 -9.34 -28.66
N GLN A 96 21.23 -8.18 -28.23
CA GLN A 96 21.51 -7.65 -26.90
C GLN A 96 21.01 -8.63 -25.81
N PRO A 97 21.71 -8.76 -24.66
CA PRO A 97 21.42 -9.78 -23.65
C PRO A 97 20.04 -9.59 -22.99
N LEU A 98 19.55 -10.67 -22.37
CA LEU A 98 18.27 -10.67 -21.63
C LEU A 98 18.24 -9.68 -20.47
N LEU A 99 19.39 -9.43 -19.84
CA LEU A 99 19.55 -8.55 -18.69
C LEU A 99 20.30 -7.28 -19.12
N PRO A 100 19.70 -6.09 -18.99
CA PRO A 100 20.38 -4.83 -19.23
C PRO A 100 21.64 -4.68 -18.38
N ASN A 101 22.73 -4.21 -18.97
CA ASN A 101 23.99 -4.02 -18.25
C ASN A 101 24.16 -2.57 -17.78
N THR A 102 23.27 -2.14 -16.88
CA THR A 102 23.38 -0.81 -16.24
C THR A 102 23.59 -0.96 -14.73
N PRO A 103 24.35 -0.06 -14.07
CA PRO A 103 24.61 -0.17 -12.63
C PRO A 103 23.34 -0.24 -11.78
N SER A 104 22.34 0.60 -12.08
CA SER A 104 21.07 0.60 -11.35
C SER A 104 20.30 -0.70 -11.53
N PHE A 105 20.22 -1.22 -12.77
CA PHE A 105 19.52 -2.48 -13.03
C PHE A 105 20.21 -3.66 -12.36
N GLN A 106 21.54 -3.77 -12.55
CA GLN A 106 22.34 -4.86 -12.00
C GLN A 106 22.24 -4.93 -10.47
N LYS A 107 22.05 -3.78 -9.80
CA LYS A 107 21.82 -3.71 -8.36
C LYS A 107 20.42 -4.18 -7.96
N LEU A 108 19.38 -3.77 -8.68
CA LEU A 108 18.00 -4.19 -8.41
C LEU A 108 17.86 -5.71 -8.51
N ILE A 109 18.40 -6.32 -9.57
CA ILE A 109 18.23 -7.76 -9.80
C ILE A 109 19.05 -8.66 -8.87
N GLN A 110 19.85 -8.10 -7.95
CA GLN A 110 20.44 -8.89 -6.86
C GLN A 110 19.37 -9.37 -5.86
N VAL A 111 18.21 -8.69 -5.83
CA VAL A 111 17.04 -9.15 -5.09
C VAL A 111 16.26 -10.11 -5.97
N THR A 112 16.14 -11.37 -5.54
CA THR A 112 15.47 -12.46 -6.28
C THR A 112 14.06 -12.06 -6.74
N GLU A 113 13.32 -11.37 -5.88
CA GLU A 113 11.97 -10.91 -6.20
C GLU A 113 11.96 -9.91 -7.36
N TYR A 114 12.87 -8.92 -7.37
CA TYR A 114 12.93 -7.93 -8.46
C TYR A 114 13.38 -8.56 -9.78
N LEU A 115 14.29 -9.53 -9.74
CA LEU A 115 14.63 -10.30 -10.93
C LEU A 115 13.42 -11.07 -11.47
N ARG A 116 12.62 -11.69 -10.59
CA ARG A 116 11.38 -12.36 -10.98
C ARG A 116 10.38 -11.38 -11.60
N ARG A 117 10.14 -10.23 -10.97
CA ARG A 117 9.24 -9.18 -11.48
C ARG A 117 9.69 -8.68 -12.86
N TYR A 118 11.00 -8.44 -13.05
CA TYR A 118 11.55 -8.06 -14.35
C TYR A 118 11.25 -9.09 -15.45
N TYR A 119 11.49 -10.37 -15.18
CA TYR A 119 11.16 -11.44 -16.13
C TYR A 119 9.66 -11.49 -16.44
N GLY A 120 8.81 -11.29 -15.44
CA GLY A 120 7.37 -11.13 -15.62
C GLY A 120 7.01 -9.96 -16.54
N TYR A 121 7.55 -8.77 -16.29
CA TYR A 121 7.29 -7.59 -17.13
C TYR A 121 7.84 -7.73 -18.55
N LEU A 122 8.98 -8.39 -18.73
CA LEU A 122 9.52 -8.66 -20.06
C LEU A 122 8.63 -9.64 -20.82
N HIS A 123 8.22 -10.74 -20.16
CA HIS A 123 7.26 -11.67 -20.74
C HIS A 123 5.95 -10.96 -21.13
N ASP A 124 5.44 -10.13 -20.23
CA ASP A 124 4.22 -9.35 -20.42
C ASP A 124 4.30 -8.46 -21.66
N VAL A 125 5.33 -7.60 -21.74
CA VAL A 125 5.55 -6.71 -22.89
C VAL A 125 5.67 -7.51 -24.19
N LEU A 126 6.45 -8.60 -24.20
CA LEU A 126 6.66 -9.41 -25.40
C LEU A 126 5.36 -10.09 -25.87
N THR A 127 4.52 -10.53 -24.95
CA THR A 127 3.27 -11.24 -25.29
C THR A 127 2.10 -10.32 -25.59
N THR A 128 2.09 -9.09 -25.07
CA THR A 128 0.95 -8.18 -25.21
C THR A 128 1.16 -7.05 -26.20
N ALA A 129 2.37 -6.46 -26.25
CA ALA A 129 2.61 -5.19 -26.95
C ALA A 129 3.78 -5.23 -27.94
N TYR A 130 4.79 -6.06 -27.71
CA TYR A 130 6.03 -6.09 -28.49
C TYR A 130 6.20 -7.41 -29.25
N ASN A 131 5.18 -7.71 -30.06
CA ASN A 131 5.18 -8.84 -30.97
C ASN A 131 4.62 -8.43 -32.34
N GLN A 132 4.87 -9.27 -33.34
CA GLN A 132 4.45 -9.01 -34.72
C GLN A 132 2.94 -8.81 -34.84
N ASN A 133 2.13 -9.58 -34.09
CA ASN A 133 0.67 -9.52 -34.20
C ASN A 133 0.14 -8.13 -33.78
N TYR A 134 0.51 -7.66 -32.59
CA TYR A 134 0.11 -6.36 -32.09
C TYR A 134 0.68 -5.19 -32.93
N MET A 135 1.97 -5.27 -33.27
CA MET A 135 2.67 -4.17 -33.96
C MET A 135 2.32 -4.04 -35.45
N SER A 136 1.72 -5.07 -36.06
CA SER A 136 1.25 -5.01 -37.45
C SER A 136 0.21 -3.91 -37.67
N TYR A 137 -0.67 -3.68 -36.69
CA TYR A 137 -1.65 -2.60 -36.74
C TYR A 137 -0.96 -1.23 -36.82
N TRP A 138 -0.04 -0.95 -35.91
CA TRP A 138 0.64 0.35 -35.81
C TRP A 138 1.55 0.62 -37.00
N THR A 139 2.31 -0.37 -37.44
CA THR A 139 3.19 -0.24 -38.62
C THR A 139 2.40 0.01 -39.90
N THR A 140 1.23 -0.62 -40.05
CA THR A 140 0.30 -0.34 -41.16
C THR A 140 -0.30 1.07 -41.04
N HIS A 141 -0.77 1.45 -39.86
CA HIS A 141 -1.38 2.75 -39.61
C HIS A 141 -0.40 3.89 -39.93
N TYR A 142 0.80 3.89 -39.34
CA TYR A 142 1.80 4.91 -39.60
C TYR A 142 2.35 4.86 -41.02
N GLY A 143 2.45 3.67 -41.63
CA GLY A 143 2.81 3.53 -43.04
C GLY A 143 1.82 4.22 -43.98
N SER A 144 0.53 4.27 -43.64
CA SER A 144 -0.47 5.01 -44.41
C SER A 144 -0.30 6.54 -44.35
N LEU A 145 0.27 7.04 -43.25
CA LEU A 145 0.53 8.47 -43.03
C LEU A 145 1.90 8.91 -43.57
N LEU A 146 2.88 7.99 -43.56
CA LEU A 146 4.27 8.23 -43.91
C LEU A 146 4.74 7.20 -44.96
N PRO A 147 4.26 7.29 -46.21
CA PRO A 147 4.44 6.24 -47.23
C PRO A 147 5.89 6.06 -47.71
N TYR A 148 6.79 7.00 -47.37
CA TYR A 148 8.21 6.92 -47.70
C TYR A 148 9.07 6.28 -46.59
N GLN A 149 8.47 5.93 -45.45
CA GLN A 149 9.14 5.24 -44.34
C GLN A 149 8.94 3.73 -44.43
N ASN A 150 10.00 2.96 -44.13
CA ASN A 150 9.95 1.50 -44.20
C ASN A 150 9.55 0.87 -42.86
N PHE A 151 8.26 0.91 -42.52
CA PHE A 151 7.78 0.26 -41.30
C PHE A 151 7.87 -1.27 -41.33
N GLY A 152 7.96 -1.87 -42.53
CA GLY A 152 8.12 -3.32 -42.69
C GLY A 152 9.43 -3.86 -42.11
N THR A 153 10.52 -3.09 -42.23
CA THR A 153 11.80 -3.47 -41.60
C THR A 153 11.74 -3.41 -40.08
N HIS A 154 11.02 -2.44 -39.51
CA HIS A 154 10.82 -2.37 -38.06
C HIS A 154 9.96 -3.52 -37.54
N LEU A 155 8.89 -3.90 -38.26
CA LEU A 155 8.07 -5.06 -37.91
C LEU A 155 8.89 -6.36 -37.94
N THR A 156 9.76 -6.50 -38.94
CA THR A 156 10.67 -7.66 -39.05
C THR A 156 11.64 -7.70 -37.87
N TYR A 157 12.24 -6.57 -37.50
CA TYR A 157 13.09 -6.48 -36.32
C TYR A 157 12.33 -6.89 -35.05
N ILE A 158 11.13 -6.32 -34.83
CA ILE A 158 10.31 -6.62 -33.65
C ILE A 158 10.06 -8.12 -33.53
N ASN A 159 9.72 -8.78 -34.64
CA ASN A 159 9.50 -10.22 -34.64
C ASN A 159 10.77 -11.01 -34.27
N ASN A 160 11.91 -10.66 -34.86
CA ASN A 160 13.19 -11.33 -34.56
C ASN A 160 13.59 -11.12 -33.09
N ARG A 161 13.49 -9.89 -32.60
CA ARG A 161 13.81 -9.51 -31.23
C ARG A 161 12.88 -10.18 -30.23
N HIS A 162 11.59 -10.25 -30.52
CA HIS A 162 10.61 -11.00 -29.75
C HIS A 162 11.01 -12.47 -29.61
N ASN A 163 11.25 -13.15 -30.73
CA ASN A 163 11.61 -14.57 -30.73
C ASN A 163 12.93 -14.83 -29.97
N TYR A 164 13.92 -13.95 -30.16
CA TYR A 164 15.20 -14.03 -29.47
C TYR A 164 15.04 -13.89 -27.94
N LEU A 165 14.32 -12.86 -27.48
CA LEU A 165 14.12 -12.63 -26.05
C LEU A 165 13.23 -13.69 -25.40
N MET A 166 12.18 -14.16 -26.08
CA MET A 166 11.37 -15.28 -25.61
C MET A 166 12.19 -16.56 -25.45
N GLY A 167 13.12 -16.83 -26.38
CA GLY A 167 14.04 -17.96 -26.30
C GLY A 167 15.00 -17.85 -25.11
N LEU A 168 15.63 -16.69 -24.92
CA LEU A 168 16.50 -16.45 -23.76
C LEU A 168 15.73 -16.53 -22.44
N LEU A 169 14.54 -15.94 -22.37
CA LEU A 169 13.70 -15.95 -21.19
C LEU A 169 13.30 -17.38 -20.83
N GLY A 170 12.81 -18.15 -21.81
CA GLY A 170 12.47 -19.56 -21.63
C GLY A 170 13.65 -20.40 -21.13
N ALA A 171 14.89 -20.11 -21.57
CA ALA A 171 16.09 -20.77 -21.06
C ALA A 171 16.40 -20.41 -19.59
N GLN A 172 16.05 -19.20 -19.14
CA GLN A 172 16.29 -18.76 -17.75
C GLN A 172 15.21 -19.21 -16.78
N VAL A 173 13.93 -19.10 -17.16
CA VAL A 173 12.82 -19.40 -16.25
C VAL A 173 12.29 -20.82 -16.43
N GLY A 174 12.57 -21.49 -17.55
CA GLY A 174 12.10 -22.84 -17.86
C GLY A 174 10.65 -22.86 -18.36
N THR A 175 9.96 -23.99 -18.12
CA THR A 175 8.56 -24.15 -18.53
C THR A 175 7.60 -23.46 -17.58
N GLU A 176 6.46 -23.04 -18.12
CA GLU A 176 5.34 -22.52 -17.35
C GLU A 176 4.93 -23.50 -16.24
N THR A 177 4.68 -22.94 -15.06
CA THR A 177 4.31 -23.69 -13.85
C THR A 177 2.94 -23.21 -13.39
N PRO A 178 1.93 -24.10 -13.30
CA PRO A 178 0.61 -23.71 -12.83
C PRO A 178 0.68 -23.01 -11.48
N PHE A 179 -0.21 -22.05 -11.27
CA PHE A 179 -0.44 -21.52 -9.92
C PHE A 179 -1.05 -22.64 -9.07
N SER A 180 -0.42 -22.93 -7.93
CA SER A 180 -0.91 -23.93 -6.98
C SER A 180 -0.42 -23.66 -5.57
N ILE A 181 -1.22 -23.99 -4.56
CA ILE A 181 -0.84 -24.07 -3.16
C ILE A 181 -0.13 -25.41 -2.94
N THR A 182 1.07 -25.38 -2.35
CA THR A 182 1.80 -26.61 -2.00
C THR A 182 1.64 -26.97 -0.53
N THR A 183 1.16 -26.03 0.29
CA THR A 183 0.79 -26.28 1.68
C THR A 183 -0.47 -27.14 1.72
N THR A 184 -0.45 -28.23 2.47
CA THR A 184 -1.62 -29.10 2.61
C THR A 184 -2.56 -28.61 3.70
N ASN A 185 -3.83 -28.99 3.62
CA ASN A 185 -4.79 -28.81 4.71
C ASN A 185 -4.20 -29.27 6.04
N CYS A 186 -4.39 -28.48 7.09
CA CYS A 186 -3.77 -28.75 8.39
C CYS A 186 -4.56 -28.17 9.55
N THR A 187 -4.20 -28.60 10.76
CA THR A 187 -4.63 -28.00 12.03
C THR A 187 -3.44 -27.35 12.70
N VAL A 188 -3.62 -26.14 13.23
CA VAL A 188 -2.58 -25.35 13.94
C VAL A 188 -3.13 -24.81 15.24
N ASP A 189 -2.29 -24.46 16.21
CA ASP A 189 -2.66 -23.81 17.47
C ASP A 189 -2.37 -22.30 17.48
N THR A 190 -2.08 -21.72 16.31
CA THR A 190 -1.70 -20.32 16.11
C THR A 190 -2.78 -19.53 15.37
N SER A 191 -2.85 -18.22 15.61
CA SER A 191 -3.72 -17.26 14.90
C SER A 191 -3.19 -16.85 13.52
N PHE A 192 -2.17 -17.54 13.03
CA PHE A 192 -1.60 -17.33 11.71
C PHE A 192 -0.94 -18.61 11.19
N LYS A 193 -0.76 -18.68 9.87
CA LYS A 193 0.02 -19.75 9.22
C LYS A 193 0.78 -19.19 8.02
N THR A 194 2.00 -19.65 7.78
CA THR A 194 2.65 -19.45 6.48
C THR A 194 2.09 -20.47 5.49
N VAL A 195 1.50 -19.97 4.42
CA VAL A 195 1.04 -20.74 3.26
C VAL A 195 2.00 -20.49 2.11
N ALA A 196 2.47 -21.57 1.52
CA ALA A 196 3.38 -21.56 0.38
C ALA A 196 2.76 -22.25 -0.84
N GLY A 197 3.27 -21.89 -2.00
CA GLY A 197 2.86 -22.47 -3.27
C GLY A 197 3.87 -22.27 -4.40
N SER A 198 3.42 -22.62 -5.59
CA SER A 198 4.14 -22.42 -6.84
C SER A 198 3.34 -21.52 -7.77
N ALA A 199 4.04 -20.74 -8.59
CA ALA A 199 3.43 -19.84 -9.57
C ALA A 199 4.43 -19.48 -10.66
N TRP A 200 3.94 -19.30 -11.88
CA TRP A 200 4.77 -18.80 -12.98
C TRP A 200 4.99 -17.28 -12.90
N ILE A 201 6.00 -16.79 -13.64
CA ILE A 201 6.41 -15.37 -13.65
C ILE A 201 5.33 -14.42 -14.20
N ASN A 202 4.28 -14.94 -14.83
CA ASN A 202 3.12 -14.18 -15.30
C ASN A 202 2.16 -13.78 -14.15
N VAL A 203 2.30 -14.36 -12.95
CA VAL A 203 1.54 -13.94 -11.78
C VAL A 203 2.14 -12.64 -11.24
N ASP A 204 1.34 -11.57 -11.29
CA ASP A 204 1.64 -10.23 -10.75
C ASP A 204 1.27 -10.14 -9.28
N LYS A 205 0.03 -10.53 -8.96
CA LYS A 205 -0.54 -10.40 -7.62
C LYS A 205 -1.42 -11.59 -7.29
N ILE A 206 -1.43 -11.92 -6.00
CA ILE A 206 -2.29 -12.94 -5.43
C ILE A 206 -3.16 -12.26 -4.36
N LYS A 207 -4.44 -12.57 -4.33
CA LYS A 207 -5.39 -12.07 -3.33
C LYS A 207 -6.03 -13.22 -2.58
N ILE A 208 -6.36 -12.98 -1.32
CA ILE A 208 -7.18 -13.88 -0.50
C ILE A 208 -8.45 -13.13 -0.13
N ASP A 209 -9.61 -13.68 -0.47
CA ASP A 209 -10.92 -13.08 -0.18
C ASP A 209 -11.02 -11.59 -0.59
N GLY A 210 -10.41 -11.25 -1.73
CA GLY A 210 -10.35 -9.89 -2.26
C GLY A 210 -9.31 -8.95 -1.60
N LYS A 211 -8.71 -9.35 -0.48
CA LYS A 211 -7.66 -8.60 0.23
C LYS A 211 -6.27 -8.90 -0.36
N LYS A 212 -5.42 -7.86 -0.44
CA LYS A 212 -4.01 -7.99 -0.82
C LYS A 212 -3.20 -8.34 0.43
N LEU A 213 -2.43 -9.42 0.37
CA LEU A 213 -1.38 -9.72 1.35
C LEU A 213 -0.01 -9.44 0.73
N SER A 214 0.99 -9.27 1.59
CA SER A 214 2.39 -9.32 1.18
C SER A 214 2.78 -10.77 0.90
N PHE A 215 3.51 -11.00 -0.18
CA PHE A 215 4.02 -12.31 -0.57
C PHE A 215 5.53 -12.22 -0.68
N ASP A 216 6.22 -13.19 -0.10
CA ASP A 216 7.65 -13.38 -0.28
C ASP A 216 7.86 -14.36 -1.43
N TRP A 217 8.84 -14.07 -2.29
CA TRP A 217 9.22 -14.89 -3.43
C TRP A 217 10.63 -15.47 -3.23
N PRO A 218 10.78 -16.51 -2.38
CA PRO A 218 12.10 -17.07 -2.06
C PRO A 218 12.83 -17.68 -3.26
N ALA A 219 12.10 -18.03 -4.32
CA ALA A 219 12.66 -18.49 -5.58
C ALA A 219 11.80 -18.03 -6.77
N MET A 220 12.31 -18.22 -7.98
CA MET A 220 11.68 -17.75 -9.22
C MET A 220 10.21 -18.19 -9.39
N LYS A 221 9.85 -19.38 -8.89
CA LYS A 221 8.52 -19.96 -9.05
C LYS A 221 7.84 -20.31 -7.73
N ASN A 222 8.42 -19.93 -6.59
CA ASN A 222 7.90 -20.28 -5.28
C ASN A 222 7.49 -19.01 -4.54
N TRP A 223 6.29 -19.03 -3.99
CA TRP A 223 5.77 -17.95 -3.16
C TRP A 223 5.43 -18.48 -1.78
N GLU A 224 5.49 -17.59 -0.79
CA GLU A 224 4.95 -17.80 0.54
C GLU A 224 4.29 -16.52 1.06
N THR A 225 3.30 -16.69 1.92
CA THR A 225 2.62 -15.58 2.59
C THR A 225 2.16 -16.01 3.97
N LYS A 226 2.19 -15.07 4.92
CA LYS A 226 1.64 -15.27 6.26
C LYS A 226 0.16 -14.90 6.24
N VAL A 227 -0.71 -15.90 6.38
CA VAL A 227 -2.16 -15.69 6.46
C VAL A 227 -2.60 -15.59 7.92
N PRO A 228 -3.41 -14.58 8.29
CA PRO A 228 -4.09 -14.57 9.58
C PRO A 228 -5.21 -15.63 9.59
N LEU A 229 -5.47 -16.21 10.76
CA LEU A 229 -6.48 -17.24 10.98
C LEU A 229 -7.39 -16.86 12.15
N VAL A 230 -8.69 -17.12 12.01
CA VAL A 230 -9.64 -17.08 13.12
C VAL A 230 -9.72 -18.45 13.81
N PRO A 231 -10.12 -18.53 15.10
CA PRO A 231 -10.40 -19.81 15.75
C PRO A 231 -11.41 -20.64 14.95
N GLY A 232 -11.16 -21.94 14.81
CA GLY A 232 -11.96 -22.86 14.03
C GLY A 232 -11.52 -23.00 12.57
N THR A 233 -12.45 -23.35 11.69
CA THR A 233 -12.14 -23.66 10.28
C THR A 233 -12.01 -22.39 9.45
N ASN A 234 -10.86 -22.21 8.81
CA ASN A 234 -10.58 -21.17 7.84
C ASN A 234 -10.53 -21.80 6.44
N HIS A 235 -11.45 -21.40 5.58
CA HIS A 235 -11.43 -21.75 4.16
C HIS A 235 -10.85 -20.56 3.40
N LEU A 236 -9.64 -20.71 2.86
CA LEU A 236 -8.91 -19.62 2.21
C LEU A 236 -8.85 -19.86 0.71
N VAL A 237 -9.34 -18.90 -0.08
CA VAL A 237 -9.32 -18.95 -1.54
C VAL A 237 -8.29 -17.96 -2.07
N PHE A 238 -7.26 -18.48 -2.75
CA PHE A 238 -6.20 -17.71 -3.36
C PHE A 238 -6.51 -17.48 -4.84
N VAL A 239 -6.56 -16.22 -5.25
CA VAL A 239 -6.83 -15.83 -6.64
C VAL A 239 -5.59 -15.15 -7.22
N ALA A 240 -5.03 -15.74 -8.27
CA ALA A 240 -3.86 -15.21 -8.97
C ALA A 240 -4.28 -14.35 -10.17
N TYR A 241 -3.62 -13.20 -10.32
CA TYR A 241 -3.86 -12.26 -11.41
C TYR A 241 -2.59 -12.04 -12.24
N ASP A 242 -2.78 -11.80 -13.53
CA ASP A 242 -1.73 -11.33 -14.42
C ASP A 242 -1.50 -9.81 -14.32
N PHE A 243 -0.56 -9.30 -15.12
CA PHE A 243 -0.19 -7.88 -15.18
C PHE A 243 -1.28 -6.98 -15.83
N GLN A 244 -2.32 -7.57 -16.43
CA GLN A 244 -3.49 -6.87 -16.96
C GLN A 244 -4.67 -6.89 -15.99
N ASN A 245 -4.48 -7.44 -14.78
CA ASN A 245 -5.52 -7.69 -13.78
C ASN A 245 -6.57 -8.74 -14.18
N ASN A 246 -6.29 -9.62 -15.13
CA ASN A 246 -7.15 -10.76 -15.38
C ASN A 246 -6.89 -11.84 -14.33
N ILE A 247 -7.93 -12.58 -13.95
CA ILE A 247 -7.79 -13.79 -13.13
C ILE A 247 -7.24 -14.90 -14.02
N ILE A 248 -6.11 -15.48 -13.63
CA ILE A 248 -5.45 -16.55 -14.39
C ILE A 248 -5.51 -17.91 -13.68
N ALA A 249 -5.72 -17.92 -12.37
CA ALA A 249 -5.92 -19.16 -11.61
C ALA A 249 -6.59 -18.88 -10.25
N THR A 250 -7.12 -19.95 -9.67
CA THR A 250 -7.62 -19.98 -8.30
C THR A 250 -7.24 -21.31 -7.67
N ASP A 251 -6.85 -21.29 -6.41
CA ASP A 251 -6.60 -22.48 -5.61
C ASP A 251 -7.03 -22.24 -4.15
N GLU A 252 -7.32 -23.29 -3.40
CA GLU A 252 -7.90 -23.18 -2.07
C GLU A 252 -7.25 -24.11 -1.05
N ILE A 253 -7.27 -23.70 0.22
CA ILE A 253 -6.77 -24.48 1.35
C ILE A 253 -7.70 -24.33 2.54
N THR A 254 -7.88 -25.41 3.29
CA THR A 254 -8.59 -25.39 4.56
C THR A 254 -7.62 -25.57 5.73
N ILE A 255 -7.63 -24.62 6.66
CA ILE A 255 -6.80 -24.64 7.87
C ILE A 255 -7.70 -24.54 9.09
N ILE A 256 -7.57 -25.48 10.03
CA ILE A 256 -8.28 -25.40 11.31
C ILE A 256 -7.33 -24.76 12.33
N SER A 257 -7.68 -23.60 12.87
CA SER A 257 -6.95 -23.00 14.00
C SER A 257 -7.60 -23.41 15.32
N LEU A 258 -6.79 -23.94 16.23
CA LEU A 258 -7.12 -24.18 17.64
C LEU A 258 -6.69 -23.00 18.52
N ALA A 259 -6.19 -21.92 17.92
CA ALA A 259 -5.87 -20.71 18.66
C ALA A 259 -7.14 -20.25 19.38
N ILE A 260 -7.00 -19.99 20.68
CA ILE A 260 -8.00 -19.26 21.43
C ILE A 260 -7.67 -17.80 21.13
N ASP A 261 -8.64 -17.04 20.61
CA ASP A 261 -8.43 -15.63 20.37
C ASP A 261 -8.27 -14.92 21.72
N SER A 262 -7.03 -14.63 22.09
CA SER A 262 -6.66 -13.86 23.28
C SER A 262 -6.17 -12.47 22.91
N SER A 263 -6.33 -12.04 21.65
CA SER A 263 -6.03 -10.67 21.28
C SER A 263 -7.20 -9.80 21.76
N PRO A 264 -6.96 -8.74 22.54
CA PRO A 264 -8.04 -7.86 22.96
C PRO A 264 -8.70 -7.26 21.71
N THR A 265 -9.96 -7.61 21.46
CA THR A 265 -10.84 -7.08 20.40
C THR A 265 -11.37 -5.69 20.76
N ILE A 266 -10.55 -4.91 21.46
CA ILE A 266 -10.91 -3.62 22.04
C ILE A 266 -10.14 -2.55 21.31
N VAL A 267 -10.88 -1.62 20.72
CA VAL A 267 -10.32 -0.40 20.14
C VAL A 267 -10.75 0.82 20.93
N ILE A 268 -10.00 1.89 20.73
CA ILE A 268 -10.49 3.25 20.97
C ILE A 268 -11.40 3.57 19.78
N ASN A 269 -12.71 3.67 20.01
CA ASN A 269 -13.71 3.80 18.95
C ASN A 269 -13.97 5.26 18.59
N GLU A 270 -14.20 6.11 19.58
CA GLU A 270 -14.51 7.52 19.43
C GLU A 270 -13.96 8.28 20.63
N PHE A 271 -13.62 9.55 20.47
CA PHE A 271 -13.31 10.44 21.58
C PHE A 271 -13.76 11.87 21.28
N LEU A 272 -13.94 12.67 22.32
CA LEU A 272 -14.19 14.11 22.25
C LEU A 272 -13.23 14.82 23.22
N ALA A 273 -12.37 15.70 22.71
CA ALA A 273 -11.32 16.39 23.49
C ALA A 273 -11.63 17.86 23.80
N LEU A 274 -12.81 18.35 23.41
CA LEU A 274 -13.30 19.69 23.68
C LEU A 274 -14.84 19.63 23.79
N ASN A 275 -15.34 19.16 24.92
CA ASN A 275 -16.78 19.07 25.15
C ASN A 275 -17.33 20.35 25.82
N ASN A 276 -18.27 21.02 25.18
CA ASN A 276 -18.96 22.17 25.76
C ASN A 276 -20.47 21.91 25.93
N THR A 277 -21.04 21.03 25.09
CA THR A 277 -22.50 20.87 25.01
C THR A 277 -23.00 19.45 24.73
N GLN A 278 -22.14 18.47 24.44
CA GLN A 278 -22.55 17.16 23.92
C GLN A 278 -22.23 16.02 24.90
N GLY A 279 -23.26 15.37 25.44
CA GLY A 279 -23.09 14.22 26.34
C GLY A 279 -22.48 14.63 27.67
N ALA A 280 -23.35 14.93 28.64
CA ALA A 280 -22.91 15.19 30.01
C ALA A 280 -22.65 13.88 30.76
N ASP A 281 -21.74 13.93 31.72
CA ASP A 281 -21.48 12.85 32.65
C ASP A 281 -22.60 12.67 33.68
N GLU A 282 -22.41 11.73 34.62
CA GLU A 282 -23.35 11.49 35.72
C GLU A 282 -23.52 12.67 36.70
N PHE A 283 -22.61 13.65 36.69
CA PHE A 283 -22.65 14.87 37.50
C PHE A 283 -23.22 16.07 36.74
N GLY A 284 -23.50 15.92 35.45
CA GLY A 284 -24.05 16.96 34.58
C GLY A 284 -22.98 17.88 33.98
N GLU A 285 -21.72 17.47 34.01
CA GLU A 285 -20.56 18.18 33.47
C GLU A 285 -20.30 17.72 32.02
N PHE A 286 -19.81 18.63 31.18
CA PHE A 286 -19.49 18.34 29.78
C PHE A 286 -17.98 18.15 29.67
N ASP A 287 -17.51 16.95 30.01
CA ASP A 287 -16.10 16.62 29.99
C ASP A 287 -15.69 15.90 28.71
N ASP A 288 -14.38 15.92 28.46
CA ASP A 288 -13.76 15.13 27.42
C ASP A 288 -14.00 13.64 27.73
N TRP A 289 -14.04 12.81 26.70
CA TRP A 289 -14.27 11.38 26.90
C TRP A 289 -13.64 10.54 25.80
N VAL A 290 -13.42 9.27 26.14
CA VAL A 290 -12.92 8.23 25.25
C VAL A 290 -13.87 7.05 25.33
N GLU A 291 -14.32 6.57 24.18
CA GLU A 291 -15.15 5.38 24.05
C GLU A 291 -14.32 4.18 23.57
N LEU A 292 -14.45 3.07 24.26
CA LEU A 292 -13.91 1.78 23.87
C LEU A 292 -15.01 0.92 23.24
N TYR A 293 -14.68 0.18 22.19
CA TYR A 293 -15.62 -0.73 21.52
C TYR A 293 -15.05 -2.15 21.45
N ASN A 294 -15.87 -3.12 21.83
CA ASN A 294 -15.58 -4.54 21.63
C ASN A 294 -16.16 -5.03 20.31
N PHE A 295 -15.34 -5.08 19.27
CA PHE A 295 -15.74 -5.59 17.95
C PHE A 295 -15.62 -7.12 17.84
N GLY A 296 -15.30 -7.81 18.96
CA GLY A 296 -15.17 -9.26 19.04
C GLY A 296 -16.49 -9.96 19.34
N THR A 297 -16.46 -11.30 19.28
CA THR A 297 -17.64 -12.16 19.51
C THR A 297 -17.76 -12.67 20.95
N ASN A 298 -16.78 -12.38 21.81
CA ASN A 298 -16.75 -12.78 23.22
C ASN A 298 -16.76 -11.54 24.13
N VAL A 299 -17.17 -11.72 25.39
CA VAL A 299 -17.02 -10.69 26.42
C VAL A 299 -15.54 -10.38 26.61
N ALA A 300 -15.18 -9.10 26.51
CA ALA A 300 -13.82 -8.64 26.71
C ALA A 300 -13.63 -8.17 28.15
N GLU A 301 -12.86 -8.92 28.94
CA GLU A 301 -12.44 -8.53 30.28
C GLU A 301 -11.28 -7.54 30.17
N ILE A 302 -11.55 -6.25 30.42
CA ILE A 302 -10.58 -5.15 30.19
C ILE A 302 -10.02 -4.58 31.49
N GLY A 303 -10.43 -5.11 32.64
CA GLY A 303 -9.89 -4.72 33.93
C GLY A 303 -8.36 -4.87 33.99
N GLY A 304 -7.69 -3.82 34.46
CA GLY A 304 -6.22 -3.78 34.56
C GLY A 304 -5.49 -3.47 33.26
N MET A 305 -6.21 -3.23 32.15
CA MET A 305 -5.65 -2.52 30.99
C MET A 305 -5.36 -1.06 31.36
N PHE A 306 -4.61 -0.35 30.52
CA PHE A 306 -4.24 1.04 30.77
C PHE A 306 -4.59 1.95 29.59
N LEU A 307 -5.09 3.14 29.88
CA LEU A 307 -5.15 4.25 28.94
C LEU A 307 -4.06 5.27 29.25
N SER A 308 -3.52 5.87 28.20
CA SER A 308 -2.53 6.94 28.30
C SER A 308 -2.58 7.88 27.11
N ASP A 309 -2.37 9.16 27.37
CA ASP A 309 -2.10 10.23 26.40
C ASP A 309 -0.58 10.41 26.12
N ASP A 310 0.28 9.72 26.88
CA ASP A 310 1.74 9.82 26.82
C ASP A 310 2.36 8.45 26.55
N VAL A 311 2.98 8.31 25.38
CA VAL A 311 3.63 7.08 24.93
C VAL A 311 4.81 6.65 25.80
N LEU A 312 5.35 7.56 26.61
CA LEU A 312 6.42 7.28 27.59
C LEU A 312 5.87 6.78 28.94
N LEU A 313 4.56 6.87 29.15
CA LEU A 313 3.86 6.43 30.37
C LEU A 313 2.75 5.43 30.00
N PRO A 314 3.08 4.20 29.56
CA PRO A 314 2.08 3.23 29.09
C PRO A 314 1.09 2.74 30.17
N ALA A 315 1.40 2.95 31.45
CA ALA A 315 0.56 2.58 32.59
C ALA A 315 -0.02 3.81 33.31
N LYS A 316 -0.41 4.87 32.58
CA LYS A 316 -0.84 6.15 33.15
C LYS A 316 -2.13 6.04 33.95
N TRP A 317 -3.21 5.50 33.37
CA TRP A 317 -4.48 5.29 34.06
C TRP A 317 -4.96 3.85 33.91
N PRO A 318 -5.11 3.09 35.03
CA PRO A 318 -5.63 1.72 34.98
C PRO A 318 -7.15 1.71 34.83
N ILE A 319 -7.64 0.95 33.87
CA ILE A 319 -9.08 0.66 33.72
C ILE A 319 -9.52 -0.21 34.92
N PRO A 320 -10.59 0.16 35.64
CA PRO A 320 -11.11 -0.62 36.76
C PRO A 320 -11.56 -2.02 36.30
N VAL A 321 -11.73 -2.96 37.24
CA VAL A 321 -12.24 -4.30 36.92
C VAL A 321 -13.62 -4.19 36.27
N THR A 322 -13.68 -4.45 34.97
CA THR A 322 -14.89 -4.33 34.15
C THR A 322 -14.75 -5.15 32.87
N ASN A 323 -15.86 -5.31 32.15
CA ASN A 323 -15.90 -5.94 30.84
C ASN A 323 -16.76 -5.17 29.85
N ILE A 324 -16.58 -5.50 28.57
CA ILE A 324 -17.40 -5.00 27.47
C ILE A 324 -17.99 -6.21 26.75
N SER A 325 -19.32 -6.29 26.66
CA SER A 325 -20.00 -7.34 25.88
C SER A 325 -19.66 -7.24 24.39
N PRO A 326 -19.82 -8.31 23.60
CA PRO A 326 -19.71 -8.25 22.14
C PRO A 326 -20.55 -7.11 21.57
N GLU A 327 -20.02 -6.40 20.56
CA GLU A 327 -20.71 -5.31 19.86
C GLU A 327 -21.23 -4.20 20.80
N SER A 328 -20.54 -3.99 21.93
CA SER A 328 -20.92 -3.01 22.94
C SER A 328 -19.80 -2.01 23.20
N PHE A 329 -20.17 -0.89 23.83
CA PHE A 329 -19.31 0.26 24.07
C PHE A 329 -19.10 0.51 25.56
N LEU A 330 -17.99 1.16 25.93
CA LEU A 330 -17.74 1.70 27.26
C LEU A 330 -17.15 3.11 27.13
N VAL A 331 -17.80 4.08 27.75
CA VAL A 331 -17.34 5.47 27.80
C VAL A 331 -16.55 5.69 29.09
N LEU A 332 -15.44 6.42 28.96
CA LEU A 332 -14.54 6.79 30.04
C LEU A 332 -14.29 8.31 29.95
N TRP A 333 -14.45 9.02 31.06
CA TRP A 333 -14.35 10.48 31.13
C TRP A 333 -12.89 10.92 31.30
N ALA A 334 -12.37 11.75 30.41
CA ALA A 334 -11.03 12.30 30.43
C ALA A 334 -11.04 13.67 31.14
N ASP A 335 -11.23 13.66 32.45
CA ASP A 335 -11.64 14.83 33.21
C ASP A 335 -10.65 15.30 34.30
N GLU A 336 -9.62 14.51 34.60
CA GLU A 336 -8.72 14.71 35.75
C GLU A 336 -9.40 14.64 37.13
N ASP A 337 -10.63 14.11 37.23
CA ASP A 337 -11.37 14.00 38.49
C ASP A 337 -11.77 12.56 38.84
N ILE A 338 -10.75 11.76 39.17
CA ILE A 338 -10.90 10.36 39.61
C ILE A 338 -11.81 10.17 40.85
N ASN A 339 -12.22 11.24 41.54
CA ASN A 339 -13.11 11.14 42.71
C ASN A 339 -14.58 11.00 42.32
N GLN A 340 -14.94 11.32 41.07
CA GLN A 340 -16.30 11.26 40.55
C GLN A 340 -16.75 9.81 40.30
N GLY A 341 -15.83 8.94 39.92
CA GLY A 341 -16.16 7.54 39.75
C GLY A 341 -15.03 6.71 39.15
N PRO A 342 -15.23 5.38 39.05
CA PRO A 342 -14.22 4.48 38.51
C PRO A 342 -13.96 4.66 37.01
N TYR A 343 -14.85 5.36 36.29
CA TYR A 343 -14.72 5.63 34.85
C TYR A 343 -14.19 7.04 34.53
N HIS A 344 -13.78 7.79 35.55
CA HIS A 344 -13.14 9.10 35.42
C HIS A 344 -11.61 8.96 35.46
N MET A 345 -10.94 9.52 34.45
CA MET A 345 -9.52 9.33 34.19
C MET A 345 -8.66 10.36 34.90
N SER A 346 -7.40 10.00 35.15
CA SER A 346 -6.44 10.90 35.79
C SER A 346 -5.77 11.90 34.84
N PHE A 347 -6.34 12.12 33.65
CA PHE A 347 -5.84 13.04 32.62
C PHE A 347 -6.98 13.53 31.72
N LYS A 348 -6.82 14.74 31.17
CA LYS A 348 -7.68 15.33 30.13
C LYS A 348 -7.07 15.19 28.75
N LEU A 349 -7.86 15.41 27.72
CA LEU A 349 -7.37 15.44 26.35
C LEU A 349 -7.00 16.86 25.92
N SER A 350 -5.97 16.98 25.09
CA SER A 350 -5.53 18.25 24.53
C SER A 350 -6.25 18.58 23.22
N GLY A 351 -7.03 19.66 23.23
CA GLY A 351 -7.67 20.19 22.02
C GLY A 351 -6.69 20.61 20.92
N SER A 352 -5.39 20.78 21.19
CA SER A 352 -4.38 21.07 20.14
C SER A 352 -3.85 19.83 19.41
N GLY A 353 -4.23 18.63 19.84
CA GLY A 353 -3.80 17.36 19.26
C GLY A 353 -2.71 16.66 20.08
N GLU A 354 -2.82 15.34 20.16
CA GLU A 354 -1.93 14.43 20.89
C GLU A 354 -2.20 12.96 20.46
N THR A 355 -2.00 11.99 21.35
CA THR A 355 -2.19 10.57 21.06
C THR A 355 -2.84 9.86 22.22
N ILE A 356 -3.93 9.11 22.00
CA ILE A 356 -4.52 8.20 22.99
C ILE A 356 -4.08 6.78 22.68
N SER A 357 -3.57 6.07 23.68
CA SER A 357 -3.07 4.70 23.57
C SER A 357 -3.72 3.80 24.62
N LEU A 358 -4.16 2.63 24.17
CA LEU A 358 -4.67 1.54 25.00
C LEU A 358 -3.59 0.46 25.11
N TYR A 359 -3.27 0.03 26.32
CA TYR A 359 -2.29 -1.00 26.63
C TYR A 359 -2.92 -2.16 27.41
N ASN A 360 -2.42 -3.37 27.22
CA ASN A 360 -2.80 -4.52 28.03
C ASN A 360 -2.14 -4.47 29.43
N PRO A 361 -2.47 -5.39 30.36
CA PRO A 361 -1.88 -5.40 31.71
C PRO A 361 -0.34 -5.57 31.74
N ASP A 362 0.24 -6.14 30.69
CA ASP A 362 1.70 -6.28 30.52
C ASP A 362 2.35 -5.05 29.87
N THR A 363 1.61 -3.93 29.73
CA THR A 363 2.02 -2.67 29.10
C THR A 363 2.37 -2.79 27.60
N VAL A 364 1.86 -3.81 26.92
CA VAL A 364 1.96 -3.97 25.47
C VAL A 364 0.84 -3.18 24.79
N LEU A 365 1.18 -2.44 23.74
CA LEU A 365 0.22 -1.62 23.00
C LEU A 365 -0.85 -2.49 22.34
N VAL A 366 -2.12 -2.14 22.57
CA VAL A 366 -3.31 -2.76 21.97
C VAL A 366 -3.85 -1.92 20.84
N HIS A 367 -4.11 -0.64 21.09
CA HIS A 367 -4.64 0.29 20.10
C HIS A 367 -4.13 1.70 20.33
N ARG A 368 -4.05 2.51 19.26
CA ARG A 368 -3.59 3.90 19.34
C ARG A 368 -4.29 4.75 18.30
N ILE A 369 -4.70 5.95 18.71
CA ILE A 369 -5.13 7.03 17.81
C ILE A 369 -4.26 8.26 18.06
N SER A 370 -3.70 8.82 16.99
CA SER A 370 -3.05 10.13 17.00
C SER A 370 -3.95 11.13 16.27
N PHE A 371 -4.12 12.32 16.85
CA PHE A 371 -5.04 13.33 16.33
C PHE A 371 -4.42 14.73 16.38
N GLY A 372 -4.89 15.60 15.49
CA GLY A 372 -4.48 17.01 15.42
C GLY A 372 -5.42 17.93 16.20
N GLU A 373 -5.38 19.23 15.88
CA GLU A 373 -6.27 20.23 16.47
C GLU A 373 -7.75 19.82 16.36
N GLN A 374 -8.47 19.92 17.48
CA GLN A 374 -9.87 19.56 17.64
C GLN A 374 -10.74 20.81 17.68
N SER A 375 -12.01 20.66 17.29
CA SER A 375 -13.03 21.70 17.42
C SER A 375 -14.01 21.31 18.52
N SER A 376 -14.54 22.29 19.25
CA SER A 376 -15.53 22.02 20.28
C SER A 376 -16.74 21.27 19.74
N ASP A 377 -17.22 20.30 20.52
CA ASP A 377 -18.41 19.49 20.26
C ASP A 377 -18.36 18.63 18.98
N ILE A 378 -17.17 18.44 18.40
CA ILE A 378 -16.92 17.56 17.26
C ILE A 378 -15.98 16.45 17.72
N SER A 379 -16.47 15.21 17.74
CA SER A 379 -15.71 14.04 18.12
C SER A 379 -14.91 13.49 16.94
N PHE A 380 -13.95 12.63 17.24
CA PHE A 380 -13.09 11.96 16.27
C PHE A 380 -13.00 10.48 16.61
N GLY A 381 -13.09 9.61 15.61
CA GLY A 381 -13.16 8.17 15.85
C GLY A 381 -13.19 7.33 14.59
N LEU A 382 -13.44 6.05 14.76
CA LEU A 382 -13.44 5.02 13.71
C LEU A 382 -14.81 4.92 13.05
N PHE A 383 -14.84 4.84 11.72
CA PHE A 383 -16.08 4.51 11.01
C PHE A 383 -15.84 3.49 9.88
N PRO A 384 -16.65 2.41 9.79
CA PRO A 384 -17.58 1.92 10.83
C PRO A 384 -16.86 1.59 12.16
N ASP A 385 -17.62 1.39 13.25
CA ASP A 385 -17.07 1.07 14.58
C ASP A 385 -16.11 -0.13 14.52
N GLY A 386 -14.98 -0.05 15.22
CA GLY A 386 -13.98 -1.14 15.23
C GLY A 386 -13.11 -1.27 13.96
N ASN A 387 -13.26 -0.39 12.97
CA ASN A 387 -12.45 -0.41 11.74
C ASN A 387 -11.12 0.37 11.91
N ILE A 388 -10.43 0.70 10.82
CA ILE A 388 -9.17 1.46 10.82
C ILE A 388 -9.31 2.89 10.25
N SER A 389 -10.46 3.24 9.69
CA SER A 389 -10.67 4.53 9.03
C SER A 389 -11.17 5.55 10.05
N THR A 390 -10.42 6.64 10.25
CA THR A 390 -10.80 7.70 11.18
C THR A 390 -11.59 8.82 10.50
N ASN A 391 -12.53 9.41 11.22
CA ASN A 391 -13.43 10.47 10.76
C ASN A 391 -13.73 11.46 11.90
N PHE A 392 -14.19 12.66 11.52
CA PHE A 392 -14.82 13.61 12.44
C PHE A 392 -16.33 13.42 12.43
N PHE A 393 -16.97 13.47 13.60
CA PHE A 393 -18.42 13.38 13.74
C PHE A 393 -18.99 14.68 14.30
N LEU A 394 -19.90 15.28 13.54
CA LEU A 394 -20.62 16.51 13.95
C LEU A 394 -21.62 16.25 15.08
N TYR A 395 -21.98 14.98 15.29
CA TYR A 395 -22.88 14.53 16.33
C TYR A 395 -22.20 13.36 17.03
N PRO A 396 -21.54 13.58 18.18
CA PRO A 396 -20.86 12.52 18.91
C PRO A 396 -21.82 11.39 19.32
N SER A 397 -21.36 10.15 19.23
CA SER A 397 -22.22 8.93 19.27
C SER A 397 -22.10 8.17 20.58
N ILE A 398 -22.20 8.87 21.72
CA ILE A 398 -21.96 8.27 23.05
C ILE A 398 -22.73 6.96 23.30
N SER A 399 -21.99 5.87 23.55
CA SER A 399 -22.51 4.51 23.80
C SER A 399 -23.32 3.90 22.67
N THR A 400 -23.16 4.38 21.44
CA THR A 400 -23.88 3.91 20.25
C THR A 400 -22.98 3.88 19.03
N ASN A 401 -23.43 3.23 17.95
CA ASN A 401 -22.63 3.16 16.73
C ASN A 401 -22.35 4.56 16.15
N ASN A 402 -21.14 4.76 15.64
CA ASN A 402 -20.77 5.96 14.91
C ASN A 402 -21.59 6.09 13.62
N ILE A 403 -22.16 7.28 13.37
CA ILE A 403 -22.98 7.56 12.18
C ILE A 403 -22.40 8.74 11.40
N LEU A 404 -22.07 8.51 10.14
CA LEU A 404 -21.81 9.62 9.21
C LEU A 404 -23.14 10.24 8.75
N PRO A 405 -23.24 11.58 8.65
CA PRO A 405 -24.44 12.22 8.12
C PRO A 405 -24.72 11.71 6.70
N GLU A 406 -25.96 11.28 6.46
CA GLU A 406 -26.44 10.88 5.13
C GLU A 406 -26.07 11.95 4.09
N PRO A 407 -25.56 11.58 2.89
CA PRO A 407 -25.16 12.50 1.83
C PRO A 407 -26.25 13.50 1.36
N GLY A 408 -27.49 13.37 1.85
CA GLY A 408 -28.65 14.17 1.45
C GLY A 408 -28.94 15.43 2.27
N ILE A 409 -28.28 15.69 3.40
CA ILE A 409 -28.64 16.83 4.29
C ILE A 409 -27.51 17.85 4.50
N LEU A 410 -26.29 17.60 4.01
CA LEU A 410 -25.12 18.44 4.28
C LEU A 410 -24.76 19.47 3.16
N TRP A 411 -25.73 20.15 2.56
CA TRP A 411 -25.45 21.21 1.56
C TRP A 411 -25.43 22.65 2.11
N ILE A 412 -25.49 22.89 3.42
CA ILE A 412 -25.65 24.26 3.95
C ILE A 412 -24.48 24.81 4.80
N TRP A 413 -23.44 24.05 5.16
CA TRP A 413 -22.40 24.63 6.04
C TRP A 413 -20.93 24.48 5.64
N ILE A 414 -20.60 23.95 4.45
CA ILE A 414 -19.22 24.08 3.90
C ILE A 414 -19.12 25.36 3.07
N LEU A 415 -19.22 26.51 3.74
CA LEU A 415 -18.88 27.80 3.15
C LEU A 415 -18.44 28.85 4.19
N VAL A 416 -17.79 28.43 5.27
CA VAL A 416 -17.02 29.32 6.13
C VAL A 416 -15.81 28.55 6.65
N LEU A 417 -14.69 28.63 5.92
CA LEU A 417 -13.29 28.41 6.35
C LEU A 417 -12.41 28.01 5.13
N ILE A 418 -12.42 28.87 4.09
CA ILE A 418 -11.33 28.92 3.12
C ILE A 418 -10.83 30.38 3.10
N PRO A 419 -9.58 30.66 3.52
CA PRO A 419 -8.99 31.98 3.36
C PRO A 419 -8.93 32.37 1.87
N PRO A 420 -9.16 33.64 1.50
CA PRO A 420 -9.29 34.05 0.12
C PRO A 420 -7.91 34.23 -0.54
N PHE A 421 -7.27 33.13 -0.96
CA PHE A 421 -6.18 33.18 -1.92
C PHE A 421 -6.35 32.05 -2.93
N LEU A 422 -7.02 32.37 -4.06
CA LEU A 422 -6.84 31.81 -5.41
C LEU A 422 -8.05 32.20 -6.28
N LYS A 423 -8.18 33.49 -6.60
CA LYS A 423 -8.89 33.93 -7.81
C LYS A 423 -7.84 34.23 -8.87
N GLY A 424 -7.61 33.29 -9.79
CA GLY A 424 -6.69 33.55 -10.90
C GLY A 424 -6.39 32.35 -11.77
N ALA A 425 -7.41 31.80 -12.45
CA ALA A 425 -7.29 31.18 -13.79
C ALA A 425 -8.65 30.58 -14.19
N ARG A 426 -9.49 31.37 -14.87
CA ARG A 426 -10.58 30.87 -15.72
C ARG A 426 -10.15 31.10 -17.17
N GLY A 427 -10.31 30.06 -18.00
CA GLY A 427 -9.92 30.01 -19.42
C GLY A 427 -8.85 28.93 -19.56
N ILE A 428 -9.09 27.79 -20.20
CA ILE A 428 -9.47 27.63 -21.61
C ILE A 428 -10.20 26.28 -21.75
N PHE A 429 -11.46 26.31 -22.18
CA PHE A 429 -12.09 25.23 -22.95
C PHE A 429 -12.75 25.90 -24.16
N ASN A 430 -12.09 25.76 -25.31
CA ASN A 430 -12.63 25.76 -26.66
C ASN A 430 -11.62 25.07 -27.56
#